data_AF-R9LHE8-F1
#
_entry.id   AF-R9LHE8-F1
#
_cell.length_a   1.000
_cell.length_b   1.000
_cell.length_c   1.000
_cell.angle_alpha   90.00
_cell.angle_beta   90.00
_cell.angle_gamma   90.00
#
_symmetry.space_group_name_H-M   'P 1'
#
loop_
_entity.id
_entity.type
_entity.pdbx_description
1 polymer ?
#
loop_
_entity_poly.entity_id
_entity_poly.type
_entity_poly.pdbx_seq_one_letter_code
_entity_poly.pdbx_strand_id
1 'polypeptide(L)'
;MQLIRITSQPIKYNIQTQSARLEMEVPKLPKGEMSHDPTRIDLHTQNARVNVDTTELFESLNVRSVGSWLQVFAQRGRQSVYQKIGEEVQLGNQIGEIDKGVTIAQIVQQKMMQSADITTYTEFIPSGKVRSSYQPYDVSLDYHAGSVETEWQKQQNVMNYIPGKFSIEILQYPKVSVEWLGSPTYVPPSADPNYVES
;
A
#
# COMPACT_ATOMS: atom_id res chain seq x y z
N MET A 1 -33.71 -87.47 65.05
CA MET A 1 -33.37 -86.34 65.94
C MET A 1 -32.28 -85.52 65.27
N GLN A 2 -32.39 -84.19 65.26
CA GLN A 2 -31.40 -83.31 64.63
C GLN A 2 -30.23 -83.10 65.59
N LEU A 3 -29.06 -83.66 65.28
CA LEU A 3 -27.87 -83.66 66.16
C LEU A 3 -26.94 -82.46 65.93
N ILE A 4 -27.13 -81.72 64.84
CA ILE A 4 -26.30 -80.59 64.43
C ILE A 4 -27.18 -79.39 64.10
N ARG A 5 -26.80 -78.22 64.60
CA ARG A 5 -27.37 -76.92 64.21
C ARG A 5 -26.30 -76.10 63.48
N ILE A 6 -26.59 -75.74 62.24
CA ILE A 6 -25.73 -74.87 61.43
C ILE A 6 -26.42 -73.51 61.34
N THR A 7 -25.76 -72.47 61.83
CA THR A 7 -26.22 -71.08 61.72
C THR A 7 -25.27 -70.34 60.79
N SER A 8 -25.78 -69.86 59.65
CA SER A 8 -25.02 -69.10 58.66
C SER A 8 -25.39 -67.63 58.71
N GLN A 9 -24.37 -66.76 58.82
CA GLN A 9 -24.49 -65.32 58.71
C GLN A 9 -23.93 -64.92 57.33
N PRO A 10 -24.77 -64.41 56.41
CA PRO A 10 -24.30 -64.00 55.08
C PRO A 10 -23.41 -62.74 55.17
N ILE A 11 -22.58 -62.54 54.15
CA ILE A 11 -21.82 -61.30 53.99
C ILE A 11 -22.77 -60.13 53.72
N LYS A 12 -22.53 -58.98 54.35
CA LYS A 12 -23.16 -57.70 53.96
C LYS A 12 -22.06 -56.76 53.52
N TYR A 13 -22.23 -56.16 52.35
CA TYR A 13 -21.32 -55.14 51.83
C TYR A 13 -22.11 -53.99 51.24
N ASN A 14 -21.48 -52.83 51.21
CA ASN A 14 -21.96 -51.62 50.55
C ASN A 14 -21.03 -51.31 49.38
N ILE A 15 -21.61 -50.93 48.24
CA ILE A 15 -20.86 -50.50 47.07
C ILE A 15 -21.12 -49.01 46.86
N GLN A 16 -20.08 -48.21 46.98
CA GLN A 16 -20.12 -46.80 46.62
C GLN A 16 -19.50 -46.64 45.24
N THR A 17 -20.28 -46.14 44.29
CA THR A 17 -19.82 -45.87 42.92
C THR A 17 -19.86 -44.38 42.62
N GLN A 18 -18.83 -43.88 41.96
CA GLN A 18 -18.79 -42.57 41.33
C GLN A 18 -18.68 -42.77 39.83
N SER A 19 -19.68 -42.30 39.09
CA SER A 19 -19.71 -42.38 37.64
C SER A 19 -18.55 -41.57 37.03
N ALA A 20 -17.92 -42.14 35.99
CA ALA A 20 -16.98 -41.40 35.16
C ALA A 20 -17.70 -40.22 34.49
N ARG A 21 -16.99 -39.12 34.29
CA ARG A 21 -17.51 -37.97 33.54
C ARG A 21 -16.42 -37.32 32.70
N LEU A 22 -16.86 -36.70 31.61
CA LEU A 22 -16.01 -35.90 30.73
C LEU A 22 -16.42 -34.44 30.90
N GLU A 23 -15.50 -33.62 31.37
CA GLU A 23 -15.67 -32.17 31.43
C GLU A 23 -15.03 -31.56 30.19
N MET A 24 -15.81 -30.81 29.42
CA MET A 24 -15.36 -30.17 28.17
C MET A 24 -15.48 -28.66 28.32
N GLU A 25 -14.34 -27.97 28.24
CA GLU A 25 -14.32 -26.52 28.09
C GLU A 25 -14.23 -26.20 26.60
N VAL A 26 -15.37 -25.84 26.02
CA VAL A 26 -15.44 -25.36 24.64
C VAL A 26 -15.27 -23.84 24.68
N PRO A 27 -14.15 -23.30 24.15
CA PRO A 27 -13.99 -21.85 24.07
C PRO A 27 -15.09 -21.24 23.20
N LYS A 28 -15.51 -20.02 23.54
CA LYS A 28 -16.49 -19.26 22.76
C LYS A 28 -15.93 -19.01 21.35
N LEU A 29 -16.86 -18.82 20.40
CA LEU A 29 -16.60 -18.61 18.97
C LEU A 29 -15.27 -17.90 18.69
N PRO A 30 -14.45 -18.41 17.75
CA PRO A 30 -13.17 -17.79 17.43
C PRO A 30 -13.39 -16.33 17.06
N LYS A 31 -12.63 -15.44 17.71
CA LYS A 31 -12.61 -14.03 17.36
C LYS A 31 -11.53 -13.82 16.32
N GLY A 32 -11.88 -13.11 15.26
CA GLY A 32 -10.96 -12.68 14.22
C GLY A 32 -10.97 -11.17 14.11
N GLU A 33 -9.79 -10.58 13.97
CA GLU A 33 -9.65 -9.18 13.57
C GLU A 33 -9.19 -9.15 12.12
N MET A 34 -9.85 -8.31 11.32
CA MET A 34 -9.55 -8.13 9.89
C MET A 34 -9.17 -6.68 9.68
N SER A 35 -7.92 -6.46 9.26
CA SER A 35 -7.45 -5.17 8.80
C SER A 35 -7.44 -5.16 7.27
N HIS A 36 -7.98 -4.11 6.68
CA HIS A 36 -8.05 -3.95 5.24
C HIS A 36 -7.49 -2.58 4.84
N ASP A 37 -6.44 -2.60 4.03
CA ASP A 37 -5.91 -1.42 3.36
C ASP A 37 -6.40 -1.40 1.92
N PRO A 38 -7.24 -0.43 1.52
CA PRO A 38 -7.81 -0.38 0.18
C PRO A 38 -6.75 -0.10 -0.89
N THR A 39 -6.90 -0.76 -2.03
CA THR A 39 -6.14 -0.45 -3.25
C THR A 39 -6.35 1.00 -3.68
N ARG A 40 -5.28 1.70 -4.04
CA ARG A 40 -5.33 3.08 -4.56
C ARG A 40 -4.59 3.18 -5.89
N ILE A 41 -5.14 4.02 -6.76
CA ILE A 41 -4.52 4.44 -8.00
C ILE A 41 -4.42 5.97 -7.96
N ASP A 42 -3.20 6.48 -8.01
CA ASP A 42 -2.92 7.89 -8.16
C ASP A 42 -2.50 8.16 -9.61
N LEU A 43 -3.27 8.98 -10.31
CA LEU A 43 -3.06 9.30 -11.73
C LEU A 43 -2.67 10.77 -11.86
N HIS A 44 -1.46 11.03 -12.29
CA HIS A 44 -1.01 12.38 -12.60
C HIS A 44 -0.90 12.57 -14.10
N THR A 45 -1.63 13.56 -14.62
CA THR A 45 -1.74 13.83 -16.05
C THR A 45 -1.23 15.23 -16.37
N GLN A 46 -0.30 15.32 -17.31
CA GLN A 46 0.12 16.59 -17.90
C GLN A 46 -0.43 16.71 -19.32
N ASN A 47 -1.29 17.70 -19.55
CA ASN A 47 -1.90 17.94 -20.84
C ASN A 47 -0.85 18.40 -21.87
N ALA A 48 -1.00 17.91 -23.11
CA ALA A 48 -0.19 18.42 -24.22
C ALA A 48 -0.41 19.93 -24.40
N ARG A 49 0.69 20.66 -24.64
CA ARG A 49 0.66 22.12 -24.86
C ARG A 49 1.39 22.46 -26.15
N VAL A 50 0.74 23.25 -26.99
CA VAL A 50 1.37 23.87 -28.16
C VAL A 50 1.53 25.35 -27.85
N ASN A 51 2.77 25.83 -27.87
CA ASN A 51 3.04 27.26 -27.83
C ASN A 51 3.35 27.72 -29.26
N VAL A 52 2.66 28.76 -29.71
CA VAL A 52 2.84 29.36 -31.03
C VAL A 52 3.21 30.83 -30.84
N ASP A 53 4.40 31.21 -31.29
CA ASP A 53 4.88 32.58 -31.31
C ASP A 53 4.88 33.10 -32.75
N THR A 54 4.08 34.12 -32.98
CA THR A 54 3.88 34.79 -34.28
C THR A 54 4.49 36.19 -34.32
N THR A 55 5.28 36.56 -33.31
CA THR A 55 5.84 37.92 -33.18
C THR A 55 6.57 38.34 -34.45
N GLU A 56 7.52 37.53 -34.94
CA GLU A 56 8.30 37.83 -36.14
C GLU A 56 7.43 38.00 -37.40
N LEU A 57 6.39 37.19 -37.54
CA LEU A 57 5.43 37.28 -38.64
C LEU A 57 4.72 38.63 -38.66
N PHE A 58 4.17 39.07 -37.52
CA PHE A 58 3.51 40.37 -37.42
C PHE A 58 4.49 41.53 -37.54
N GLU A 59 5.69 41.38 -37.01
CA GLU A 59 6.76 42.36 -37.17
C GLU A 59 7.15 42.57 -38.64
N SER A 60 7.11 41.53 -39.48
CA SER A 60 7.33 41.63 -40.92
C SER A 60 6.22 42.40 -41.66
N LEU A 61 5.04 42.51 -41.05
CA LEU A 61 3.91 43.31 -41.52
C LEU A 61 3.91 44.73 -40.93
N ASN A 62 5.02 45.16 -40.33
CA ASN A 62 5.13 46.42 -39.57
C ASN A 62 4.18 46.53 -38.37
N VAL A 63 3.62 45.41 -37.89
CA VAL A 63 2.84 45.34 -36.66
C VAL A 63 3.79 44.97 -35.52
N ARG A 64 4.41 45.99 -34.92
CA ARG A 64 5.47 45.85 -33.90
C ARG A 64 5.04 46.51 -32.59
N SER A 65 5.59 46.02 -31.47
CA SER A 65 5.49 46.72 -30.18
C SER A 65 6.32 48.01 -30.18
N VAL A 66 6.03 48.95 -29.27
CA VAL A 66 6.79 50.20 -29.13
C VAL A 66 8.27 49.94 -28.86
N GLY A 67 8.59 48.93 -28.05
CA GLY A 67 9.98 48.54 -27.77
C GLY A 67 10.71 48.04 -29.02
N SER A 68 10.05 47.22 -29.84
CA SER A 68 10.60 46.74 -31.12
C SER A 68 10.81 47.91 -32.11
N TRP A 69 9.86 48.85 -32.19
CA TRP A 69 10.02 50.07 -32.98
C TRP A 69 11.24 50.91 -32.56
N LEU A 70 11.45 51.11 -31.26
CA LEU A 70 12.60 51.86 -30.75
C LEU A 70 13.92 51.24 -31.18
N GLN A 71 14.02 49.90 -31.18
CA GLN A 71 15.23 49.21 -31.64
C GLN A 71 15.46 49.42 -33.15
N VAL A 72 14.41 49.30 -33.97
CA VAL A 72 14.50 49.55 -35.42
C VAL A 72 14.94 50.98 -35.71
N PHE A 73 14.32 51.98 -35.06
CA PHE A 73 14.69 53.38 -35.26
C PHE A 73 16.10 53.70 -34.75
N ALA A 74 16.51 53.13 -33.61
CA ALA A 74 17.87 53.29 -33.11
C ALA A 74 18.91 52.69 -34.07
N GLN A 75 18.64 51.50 -34.62
CA GLN A 75 19.52 50.87 -35.62
C GLN A 75 19.58 51.70 -36.91
N ARG A 76 18.43 52.12 -37.45
CA ARG A 76 18.37 52.98 -38.64
C ARG A 76 19.09 54.31 -38.42
N GLY A 77 18.85 54.96 -37.27
CA GLY A 77 19.53 56.21 -36.91
C GLY A 77 21.04 56.06 -36.88
N ARG A 78 21.56 54.99 -36.24
CA ARG A 78 23.00 54.69 -36.27
C ARG A 78 23.52 54.48 -37.68
N GLN A 79 22.83 53.68 -38.49
CA GLN A 79 23.23 53.42 -39.87
C GLN A 79 23.25 54.70 -40.71
N SER A 80 22.24 55.56 -40.57
CA SER A 80 22.19 56.86 -41.26
C SER A 80 23.32 57.79 -40.82
N VAL A 81 23.67 57.83 -39.54
CA VAL A 81 24.82 58.61 -39.04
C VAL A 81 26.12 58.09 -39.65
N TYR A 82 26.37 56.78 -39.62
CA TYR A 82 27.58 56.21 -40.23
C TYR A 82 27.65 56.44 -41.74
N GLN A 83 26.52 56.32 -42.45
CA GLN A 83 26.44 56.64 -43.87
C GLN A 83 26.79 58.11 -44.11
N LYS A 84 26.25 59.04 -43.33
CA LYS A 84 26.54 60.48 -43.47
C LYS A 84 27.99 60.81 -43.14
N ILE A 85 28.56 60.22 -42.10
CA ILE A 85 30.00 60.37 -41.81
C ILE A 85 30.84 59.88 -42.99
N GLY A 86 30.53 58.71 -43.54
CA GLY A 86 31.22 58.18 -44.72
C GLY A 86 31.09 59.10 -45.94
N GLU A 87 29.88 59.57 -46.23
CA GLU A 87 29.61 60.54 -47.31
C GLU A 87 30.41 61.84 -47.12
N GLU A 88 30.48 62.36 -45.89
CA GLU A 88 31.15 63.62 -45.57
C GLU A 88 32.68 63.49 -45.64
N VAL A 89 33.23 62.38 -45.18
CA VAL A 89 34.66 62.04 -45.35
C VAL A 89 35.01 61.91 -46.84
N GLN A 90 34.18 61.21 -47.62
CA GLN A 90 34.37 61.09 -49.07
C GLN A 90 34.31 62.45 -49.78
N LEU A 91 33.34 63.28 -49.42
CA LEU A 91 33.21 64.65 -49.94
C LEU A 91 34.44 65.49 -49.57
N GLY A 92 34.88 65.43 -48.31
CA GLY A 92 36.08 66.13 -47.84
C GLY A 92 37.34 65.72 -48.60
N ASN A 93 37.50 64.42 -48.86
CA ASN A 93 38.60 63.91 -49.67
C ASN A 93 38.53 64.44 -51.12
N GLN A 94 37.35 64.46 -51.75
CA GLN A 94 37.18 64.99 -53.11
C GLN A 94 37.47 66.49 -53.21
N ILE A 95 37.09 67.27 -52.19
CA ILE A 95 37.42 68.71 -52.10
C ILE A 95 38.93 68.92 -51.90
N GLY A 96 39.59 68.06 -51.13
CA GLY A 96 41.05 68.09 -50.97
C GLY A 96 41.82 67.80 -52.28
N GLU A 97 41.16 67.25 -53.30
CA GLU A 97 41.72 66.99 -54.62
C GLU A 97 41.40 68.08 -55.65
N ILE A 98 40.86 69.24 -55.24
CA ILE A 98 40.61 70.39 -56.12
C ILE A 98 41.90 70.83 -56.84
N ASP A 99 43.05 70.76 -56.16
CA ASP A 99 44.36 71.06 -56.74
C ASP A 99 44.76 70.10 -57.88
N LYS A 100 44.09 68.94 -58.01
CA LYS A 100 44.27 67.96 -59.09
C LYS A 100 43.26 68.14 -60.24
N GLY A 101 42.49 69.23 -60.25
CA GLY A 101 41.59 69.59 -61.35
C GLY A 101 40.12 69.17 -61.17
N VAL A 102 39.72 68.69 -59.98
CA VAL A 102 38.31 68.43 -59.64
C VAL A 102 37.61 69.74 -59.29
N THR A 103 36.46 70.02 -59.91
CA THR A 103 35.69 71.24 -59.60
C THR A 103 34.51 70.97 -58.68
N ILE A 104 34.16 71.94 -57.84
CA ILE A 104 32.99 71.87 -56.94
C ILE A 104 31.70 71.57 -57.73
N ALA A 105 31.56 72.12 -58.95
CA ALA A 105 30.43 71.86 -59.82
C ALA A 105 30.30 70.38 -60.22
N GLN A 106 31.41 69.68 -60.48
CA GLN A 106 31.42 68.25 -60.80
C GLN A 106 31.02 67.40 -59.60
N ILE A 107 31.46 67.75 -58.39
CA ILE A 107 31.07 67.06 -57.15
C ILE A 107 29.56 67.20 -56.90
N VAL A 108 29.01 68.40 -57.06
CA VAL A 108 27.58 68.67 -56.91
C VAL A 108 26.77 67.91 -57.96
N GLN A 109 27.22 67.90 -59.22
CA GLN A 109 26.58 67.17 -60.30
C GLN A 109 26.55 65.65 -60.04
N GLN A 110 27.66 65.08 -59.57
CA GLN A 110 27.74 63.66 -59.21
C GLN A 110 26.75 63.29 -58.10
N LYS A 111 26.65 64.10 -57.05
CA LYS A 111 25.73 63.87 -55.93
C LYS A 111 24.26 63.97 -56.35
N MET A 112 23.95 64.92 -57.24
CA MET A 112 22.61 65.06 -57.83
C MET A 112 22.22 63.82 -58.65
N MET A 113 23.15 63.27 -59.45
CA MET A 113 22.89 62.07 -60.25
C MET A 113 22.72 60.81 -59.39
N GLN A 114 23.51 60.64 -58.33
CA GLN A 114 23.35 59.53 -57.38
C GLN A 114 22.03 59.58 -56.61
N SER A 115 21.46 60.77 -56.41
CA SER A 115 20.19 60.95 -55.70
C SER A 115 18.96 60.62 -56.57
N ALA A 116 19.14 60.45 -57.88
CA ALA A 116 18.07 60.18 -58.84
C ALA A 116 17.76 58.69 -59.03
N ASP A 117 18.63 57.78 -58.55
CA ASP A 117 18.43 56.34 -58.62
C ASP A 117 17.43 55.87 -57.56
N ILE A 118 16.14 56.04 -57.85
CA ILE A 118 15.07 55.43 -57.04
C ILE A 118 15.04 53.93 -57.37
N THR A 119 15.65 53.13 -56.51
CA THR A 119 15.56 51.67 -56.59
C THR A 119 14.29 51.20 -55.89
N THR A 120 13.31 50.78 -56.69
CA THR A 120 12.08 50.16 -56.17
C THR A 120 12.30 48.66 -56.02
N TYR A 121 12.06 48.12 -54.83
CA TYR A 121 12.13 46.69 -54.55
C TYR A 121 10.74 46.12 -54.27
N THR A 122 10.45 44.91 -54.77
CA THR A 122 9.27 44.14 -54.38
C THR A 122 9.66 43.18 -53.28
N GLU A 123 8.99 43.28 -52.14
CA GLU A 123 9.20 42.39 -50.99
C GLU A 123 7.98 41.48 -50.78
N PHE A 124 8.21 40.19 -50.55
CA PHE A 124 7.15 39.24 -50.24
C PHE A 124 6.85 39.28 -48.74
N ILE A 125 5.63 39.66 -48.39
CA ILE A 125 5.15 39.77 -47.01
C ILE A 125 3.94 38.85 -46.77
N PRO A 126 3.81 38.24 -45.57
CA PRO A 126 4.77 38.27 -44.46
C PRO A 126 6.01 37.42 -44.73
N SER A 127 7.17 37.92 -44.29
CA SER A 127 8.46 37.21 -44.41
C SER A 127 8.92 36.58 -43.09
N GLY A 128 8.30 36.95 -41.96
CA GLY A 128 8.66 36.47 -40.63
C GLY A 128 8.20 35.04 -40.36
N LYS A 129 8.99 34.28 -39.61
CA LYS A 129 8.70 32.88 -39.27
C LYS A 129 7.70 32.75 -38.13
N VAL A 130 6.91 31.69 -38.15
CA VAL A 130 6.13 31.24 -36.99
C VAL A 130 6.96 30.22 -36.22
N ARG A 131 7.18 30.47 -34.93
CA ARG A 131 7.91 29.56 -34.05
C ARG A 131 6.91 28.76 -33.23
N SER A 132 6.92 27.45 -33.38
CA SER A 132 6.08 26.56 -32.57
C SER A 132 6.94 25.65 -31.70
N SER A 133 6.47 25.41 -30.48
CA SER A 133 7.02 24.38 -29.59
C SER A 133 5.89 23.46 -29.13
N TYR A 134 6.15 22.16 -29.16
CA TYR A 134 5.21 21.15 -28.70
C TYR A 134 5.72 20.53 -27.41
N GLN A 135 4.86 20.52 -26.38
CA GLN A 135 5.05 19.75 -25.17
C GLN A 135 4.09 18.56 -25.26
N PRO A 136 4.61 17.32 -25.29
CA PRO A 136 3.78 16.13 -25.38
C PRO A 136 2.91 15.97 -24.13
N TYR A 137 1.86 15.18 -24.29
CA TYR A 137 1.07 14.68 -23.17
C TYR A 137 1.89 13.66 -22.38
N ASP A 138 1.77 13.70 -21.05
CA ASP A 138 2.44 12.77 -20.16
C ASP A 138 1.50 12.26 -19.07
N VAL A 139 1.66 10.99 -18.70
CA VAL A 139 0.84 10.30 -17.69
C VAL A 139 1.75 9.47 -16.81
N SER A 140 1.71 9.75 -15.51
CA SER A 140 2.26 8.84 -14.52
C SER A 140 1.14 8.17 -13.74
N LEU A 141 1.29 6.85 -13.58
CA LEU A 141 0.37 5.97 -12.88
C LEU A 141 1.11 5.40 -11.68
N ASP A 142 0.66 5.77 -10.48
CA ASP A 142 1.16 5.21 -9.23
C ASP A 142 0.11 4.24 -8.67
N TYR A 143 0.45 2.95 -8.67
CA TYR A 143 -0.42 1.87 -8.22
C TYR A 143 -0.01 1.39 -6.84
N HIS A 144 -0.93 1.47 -5.88
CA HIS A 144 -0.78 0.95 -4.53
C HIS A 144 -1.71 -0.26 -4.36
N ALA A 145 -1.13 -1.45 -4.34
CA ALA A 145 -1.87 -2.69 -4.08
C ALA A 145 -2.43 -2.67 -2.66
N GLY A 146 -3.73 -2.95 -2.51
CA GLY A 146 -4.34 -3.13 -1.20
C GLY A 146 -3.90 -4.43 -0.54
N SER A 147 -4.03 -4.49 0.79
CA SER A 147 -3.71 -5.67 1.58
C SER A 147 -4.82 -6.02 2.55
N VAL A 148 -5.01 -7.31 2.78
CA VAL A 148 -5.90 -7.84 3.82
C VAL A 148 -5.05 -8.65 4.77
N GLU A 149 -5.06 -8.25 6.03
CA GLU A 149 -4.47 -9.02 7.12
C GLU A 149 -5.59 -9.55 8.01
N THR A 150 -5.51 -10.82 8.37
CA THR A 150 -6.51 -11.46 9.24
C THR A 150 -5.81 -12.24 10.32
N GLU A 151 -6.10 -11.88 11.57
CA GLU A 151 -5.58 -12.56 12.74
C GLU A 151 -6.71 -13.31 13.45
N TRP A 152 -6.55 -14.63 13.60
CA TRP A 152 -7.56 -15.50 14.21
C TRP A 152 -7.09 -16.02 15.56
N GLN A 153 -7.86 -15.73 16.61
CA GLN A 153 -7.66 -16.33 17.92
C GLN A 153 -8.35 -17.70 17.97
N LYS A 154 -7.59 -18.75 17.70
CA LYS A 154 -8.05 -20.15 17.79
C LYS A 154 -7.73 -20.70 19.18
N GLN A 155 -8.71 -20.76 20.08
CA GLN A 155 -8.58 -21.54 21.32
C GLN A 155 -8.90 -23.01 21.05
N GLN A 156 -8.15 -23.91 21.71
CA GLN A 156 -8.35 -25.36 21.59
C GLN A 156 -9.36 -25.85 22.64
N ASN A 157 -10.09 -26.92 22.33
CA ASN A 157 -10.96 -27.58 23.28
C ASN A 157 -10.13 -28.26 24.37
N VAL A 158 -10.42 -27.99 25.62
CA VAL A 158 -9.81 -28.72 26.75
C VAL A 158 -10.79 -29.81 27.20
N MET A 159 -10.33 -31.06 27.16
CA MET A 159 -11.12 -32.23 27.57
C MET A 159 -10.49 -32.88 28.80
N ASN A 160 -11.19 -32.81 29.92
CA ASN A 160 -10.75 -33.40 31.19
C ASN A 160 -11.58 -34.65 31.48
N TYR A 161 -10.96 -35.81 31.34
CA TYR A 161 -11.59 -37.10 31.69
C TYR A 161 -11.38 -37.40 33.17
N ILE A 162 -12.49 -37.54 33.91
CA ILE A 162 -12.48 -37.94 35.32
C ILE A 162 -12.91 -39.41 35.40
N PRO A 163 -11.99 -40.33 35.70
CA PRO A 163 -12.30 -41.75 35.76
C PRO A 163 -13.26 -42.05 36.91
N GLY A 164 -14.18 -42.98 36.67
CA GLY A 164 -15.06 -43.48 37.71
C GLY A 164 -14.26 -44.24 38.78
N LYS A 165 -14.76 -44.19 40.01
CA LYS A 165 -14.17 -44.91 41.14
C LYS A 165 -15.26 -45.71 41.82
N PHE A 166 -14.93 -46.91 42.28
CA PHE A 166 -15.81 -47.66 43.15
C PHE A 166 -15.04 -48.12 44.38
N SER A 167 -15.75 -48.18 45.51
CA SER A 167 -15.24 -48.72 46.76
C SER A 167 -16.25 -49.73 47.28
N ILE A 168 -15.74 -50.84 47.80
CA ILE A 168 -16.55 -51.89 48.42
C ILE A 168 -16.20 -51.89 49.91
N GLU A 169 -17.20 -51.66 50.74
CA GLU A 169 -17.08 -51.68 52.19
C GLU A 169 -17.81 -52.91 52.75
N ILE A 170 -17.10 -53.77 53.48
CA ILE A 170 -17.69 -54.97 54.10
C ILE A 170 -18.27 -54.56 55.45
N LEU A 171 -19.60 -54.56 55.56
CA LEU A 171 -20.32 -54.24 56.80
C LEU A 171 -20.43 -55.44 57.74
N GLN A 172 -20.49 -56.66 57.20
CA GLN A 172 -20.59 -57.89 57.98
C GLN A 172 -19.84 -59.00 57.25
N TYR A 173 -18.84 -59.59 57.90
CA TYR A 173 -18.14 -60.76 57.37
C TYR A 173 -19.03 -62.01 57.44
N PRO A 174 -18.90 -62.92 56.46
CA PRO A 174 -19.64 -64.17 56.49
C PRO A 174 -19.10 -65.05 57.64
N LYS A 175 -20.01 -65.65 58.41
CA LYS A 175 -19.66 -66.56 59.51
C LYS A 175 -20.59 -67.76 59.52
N VAL A 176 -20.02 -68.95 59.67
CA VAL A 176 -20.79 -70.18 59.90
C VAL A 176 -20.47 -70.69 61.29
N SER A 177 -21.50 -70.87 62.11
CA SER A 177 -21.42 -71.51 63.43
C SER A 177 -22.03 -72.90 63.33
N VAL A 178 -21.27 -73.92 63.70
CA VAL A 178 -21.74 -75.31 63.77
C VAL A 178 -21.77 -75.71 65.23
N GLU A 179 -22.97 -75.96 65.74
CA GLU A 179 -23.21 -76.39 67.11
C GLU A 179 -23.67 -77.85 67.11
N TRP A 180 -23.02 -78.67 67.93
CA TRP A 180 -23.44 -80.04 68.19
C TRP A 180 -24.48 -80.03 69.33
N LEU A 181 -25.68 -80.57 69.06
CA LEU A 181 -26.80 -80.62 70.01
C LEU A 181 -27.04 -82.02 70.59
N GLY A 182 -26.29 -83.02 70.15
CA GLY A 182 -26.40 -84.38 70.68
C GLY A 182 -25.77 -84.51 72.06
N SER A 183 -26.39 -85.31 72.93
CA SER A 183 -25.75 -85.78 74.16
C SER A 183 -24.44 -86.49 73.83
N PRO A 184 -23.38 -86.35 74.66
CA PRO A 184 -22.17 -87.14 74.48
C PRO A 184 -22.55 -88.63 74.47
N THR A 185 -22.06 -89.39 73.49
CA THR A 185 -22.22 -90.85 73.51
C THR A 185 -21.22 -91.41 74.52
N TYR A 186 -21.71 -91.78 75.71
CA TYR A 186 -20.88 -92.39 76.75
C TYR A 186 -20.67 -93.88 76.45
N VAL A 187 -19.40 -94.31 76.33
CA VAL A 187 -19.03 -95.72 76.18
C VAL A 187 -17.89 -96.02 77.17
N PRO A 188 -18.08 -96.92 78.16
CA PRO A 188 -19.26 -97.76 78.40
C PRO A 188 -20.50 -96.97 78.85
N PRO A 189 -21.74 -97.48 78.64
CA PRO A 189 -22.99 -96.79 78.99
C PRO A 189 -23.09 -96.37 80.47
N SER A 190 -22.36 -97.06 81.35
CA SER A 190 -22.26 -96.74 82.78
C SER A 190 -21.58 -95.41 83.09
N ALA A 191 -20.92 -94.78 82.12
CA ALA A 191 -20.30 -93.47 82.27
C ALA A 191 -21.29 -92.30 82.01
N ASP A 192 -22.53 -92.59 81.59
CA ASP A 192 -23.58 -91.58 81.46
C ASP A 192 -24.03 -91.12 82.86
N PRO A 193 -23.96 -89.81 83.18
CA PRO A 193 -24.41 -89.27 84.48
C PRO A 193 -25.86 -89.60 84.85
N ASN A 194 -26.70 -89.95 83.86
CA ASN A 194 -28.09 -90.34 84.06
C ASN A 194 -28.31 -91.87 83.91
N TYR A 195 -27.25 -92.68 83.94
CA TYR A 195 -27.36 -94.14 83.84
C TYR A 195 -28.07 -94.72 85.08
N VAL A 196 -29.16 -95.46 84.86
CA VAL A 196 -29.85 -96.25 85.88
C VAL A 196 -29.78 -97.70 85.44
N GLU A 197 -29.17 -98.56 86.27
CA GLU A 197 -29.06 -99.99 86.03
C GLU A 197 -30.43 -100.64 86.29
N SER A 198 -31.03 -101.20 85.24
CA SER A 198 -32.32 -101.89 85.27
C SER A 198 -32.16 -103.38 85.54
#